data_AF-A0A2X1SQ51-F1
#
_entry.id   AF-A0A2X1SQ51-F1
#
_cell.length_a   1.000
_cell.length_b   1.000
_cell.length_c   1.000
_cell.angle_alpha   90.00
_cell.angle_beta   90.00
_cell.angle_gamma   90.00
#
_symmetry.space_group_name_H-M   'P 1'
#
loop_
_entity.id
_entity.type
_entity.pdbx_description
1 polymer ?
#
loop_
_entity_poly.entity_id
_entity_poly.type
_entity_poly.pdbx_seq_one_letter_code
_entity_poly.pdbx_strand_id
1 'polypeptide(L)'
;MKLASLRTANCRDGELCVVNQALTQAIKVGHIAKTLQSAIEHWQAVEKPLQEIYQALNEGQIQSTFAFKPDDYASPLPRAYQWADASAYVNHVELVRKARGQKCLPIFGPTP
;
A
#
# COMPACT_ATOMS: atom_id res chain seq x y z
N MET A 1 -1.68 -10.68 3.84
CA MET A 1 -0.27 -10.26 3.64
C MET A 1 -0.14 -8.75 3.80
N LYS A 2 1.03 -8.25 4.25
CA LYS A 2 1.36 -6.81 4.30
C LYS A 2 2.61 -6.55 3.47
N LEU A 3 2.55 -5.59 2.54
CA LEU A 3 3.63 -5.21 1.63
C LEU A 3 4.02 -3.76 1.87
N ALA A 4 5.31 -3.46 1.77
CA ALA A 4 5.85 -2.13 1.95
C ALA A 4 7.01 -1.85 1.00
N SER A 5 7.26 -0.57 0.70
CA SER A 5 8.37 -0.12 -0.15
C SER A 5 9.42 0.58 0.70
N LEU A 6 10.54 -0.11 0.93
CA LEU A 6 11.67 0.39 1.70
C LEU A 6 12.43 1.43 0.87
N ARG A 7 12.75 2.60 1.45
CA ARG A 7 13.55 3.60 0.74
C ARG A 7 14.97 3.09 0.50
N THR A 8 15.49 3.35 -0.69
CA THR A 8 16.87 3.00 -1.04
C THR A 8 17.55 4.16 -1.77
N ALA A 9 18.87 4.25 -1.73
CA ALA A 9 19.62 5.28 -2.43
C ALA A 9 19.60 5.11 -3.97
N ASN A 10 19.44 3.87 -4.44
CA ASN A 10 19.67 3.51 -5.84
C ASN A 10 18.38 3.31 -6.65
N CYS A 11 17.20 3.26 -6.00
CA CYS A 11 15.93 3.04 -6.67
C CYS A 11 14.87 4.02 -6.14
N ARG A 12 14.29 4.82 -7.04
CA ARG A 12 13.22 5.78 -6.71
C ARG A 12 11.90 5.11 -6.28
N ASP A 13 11.64 3.89 -6.76
CA ASP A 13 10.49 3.08 -6.35
C ASP A 13 10.72 2.34 -5.03
N GLY A 14 11.92 2.45 -4.45
CA GLY A 14 12.33 1.67 -3.30
C GLY A 14 12.56 0.19 -3.62
N GLU A 15 12.53 -0.62 -2.57
CA GLU A 15 12.69 -2.07 -2.62
C GLU A 15 11.50 -2.75 -1.92
N LEU A 16 10.91 -3.76 -2.58
CA LEU A 16 9.75 -4.45 -2.03
C LEU A 16 10.12 -5.29 -0.80
N CYS A 17 9.35 -5.10 0.26
CA CYS A 17 9.44 -5.86 1.50
C CYS A 17 8.08 -6.46 1.88
N VAL A 18 8.12 -7.64 2.50
CA VAL A 18 7.00 -8.23 3.23
C VAL A 18 7.16 -7.88 4.71
N VAL A 19 6.08 -7.43 5.35
CA VAL A 19 6.06 -7.04 6.76
C VAL A 19 5.17 -8.00 7.54
N ASN A 20 5.57 -8.37 8.76
CA ASN A 20 4.79 -9.26 9.60
C ASN A 20 3.49 -8.60 10.10
N GLN A 21 2.57 -9.39 10.64
CA GLN A 21 1.29 -8.94 11.14
C GLN A 21 1.45 -7.95 12.30
N ALA A 22 2.45 -8.14 13.15
CA ALA A 22 2.71 -7.27 14.29
C ALA A 22 3.35 -5.92 13.93
N LEU A 23 3.77 -5.71 12.67
CA LEU A 23 4.53 -4.53 12.22
C LEU A 23 5.84 -4.35 13.00
N THR A 24 6.53 -5.44 13.31
CA THR A 24 7.80 -5.43 14.06
C THR A 24 8.97 -5.95 13.25
N GLN A 25 8.71 -6.79 12.24
CA GLN A 25 9.74 -7.39 11.41
C GLN A 25 9.36 -7.33 9.93
N ALA A 26 10.38 -7.23 9.08
CA ALA A 26 10.25 -7.25 7.65
C ALA A 26 11.35 -8.08 6.99
N ILE A 27 11.11 -8.47 5.74
CA ILE A 27 12.08 -9.12 4.88
C ILE A 27 12.01 -8.54 3.47
N LYS A 28 13.17 -8.34 2.84
CA LYS A 28 13.28 -7.94 1.44
C LYS A 28 12.96 -9.12 0.53
N VAL A 29 12.11 -8.89 -0.46
CA VAL A 29 11.64 -9.92 -1.39
C VAL A 29 11.98 -9.59 -2.85
N GLY A 30 13.09 -8.86 -3.05
CA GLY A 30 13.57 -8.45 -4.37
C GLY A 30 13.85 -9.61 -5.35
N HIS A 31 14.03 -10.83 -4.84
CA HIS A 31 14.17 -12.05 -5.63
C HIS A 31 12.84 -12.54 -6.23
N ILE A 32 11.69 -12.14 -5.66
CA ILE A 32 10.35 -12.41 -6.21
C ILE A 32 9.92 -11.25 -7.10
N ALA A 33 9.98 -10.03 -6.57
CA ALA A 33 9.69 -8.80 -7.31
C ALA A 33 10.51 -7.64 -6.73
N LYS A 34 11.13 -6.84 -7.60
CA LYS A 34 12.03 -5.75 -7.17
C LYS A 34 11.28 -4.60 -6.48
N THR A 35 10.07 -4.30 -6.95
CA THR A 35 9.24 -3.16 -6.49
C THR A 35 7.78 -3.59 -6.38
N LEU A 36 6.97 -2.84 -5.62
CA LEU A 36 5.53 -3.12 -5.52
C LEU A 36 4.82 -2.95 -6.89
N GLN A 37 5.24 -1.98 -7.70
CA GLN A 37 4.71 -1.77 -9.04
C GLN A 37 4.90 -3.03 -9.91
N SER A 38 6.12 -3.57 -9.94
CA SER A 38 6.42 -4.81 -10.67
C SER A 38 5.63 -6.01 -10.16
N ALA A 39 5.39 -6.09 -8.84
CA ALA A 39 4.57 -7.14 -8.25
C ALA A 39 3.11 -7.06 -8.70
N ILE A 40 2.51 -5.85 -8.71
CA ILE A 40 1.13 -5.65 -9.17
C ILE A 40 0.98 -6.01 -10.66
N GLU A 41 1.93 -5.62 -11.49
CA GLU A 41 1.93 -5.92 -12.93
C GLU A 41 2.01 -7.42 -13.26
N HIS A 42 2.58 -8.22 -12.35
CA HIS A 42 2.79 -9.66 -12.53
C HIS A 42 2.11 -10.47 -11.41
N TRP A 43 1.01 -9.96 -10.86
CA TRP A 43 0.43 -10.43 -9.59
C TRP A 43 0.18 -11.94 -9.57
N GLN A 44 -0.37 -12.50 -10.65
CA GLN A 44 -0.69 -13.92 -10.74
C GLN A 44 0.54 -14.84 -10.56
N ALA A 45 1.73 -14.37 -10.91
CA ALA A 45 2.97 -15.12 -10.76
C ALA A 45 3.60 -14.94 -9.37
N VAL A 46 3.42 -13.78 -8.73
CA VAL A 46 4.15 -13.41 -7.51
C VAL A 46 3.32 -13.50 -6.23
N GLU A 47 1.99 -13.53 -6.32
CA GLU A 47 1.09 -13.54 -5.15
C GLU A 47 1.40 -14.72 -4.22
N LYS A 48 1.39 -15.94 -4.77
CA LYS A 48 1.61 -17.16 -4.00
C LYS A 48 2.97 -17.17 -3.27
N PRO A 49 4.13 -16.95 -3.91
CA PRO A 49 5.41 -16.94 -3.21
C PRO A 49 5.52 -15.79 -2.19
N LEU A 50 4.94 -14.61 -2.45
CA LEU A 50 4.90 -13.54 -1.46
C LEU A 50 4.06 -13.92 -0.23
N GLN A 51 2.94 -14.61 -0.43
CA GLN A 51 2.06 -15.08 0.63
C GLN A 51 2.73 -16.17 1.49
N GLU A 52 3.51 -17.07 0.88
CA GLU A 52 4.31 -18.08 1.59
C GLU A 52 5.37 -17.42 2.48
N ILE A 53 6.10 -16.42 1.95
CA ILE A 53 7.05 -15.62 2.75
C ILE A 53 6.33 -14.92 3.92
N TYR A 54 5.15 -14.35 3.67
CA TYR A 54 4.37 -13.69 4.72
C TYR A 54 3.96 -14.66 5.83
N GLN A 55 3.53 -15.89 5.50
CA GLN A 55 3.18 -16.90 6.50
C GLN A 55 4.41 -17.32 7.32
N ALA A 56 5.49 -17.72 6.67
CA ALA A 56 6.73 -18.12 7.33
C ALA A 56 7.32 -17.01 8.21
N LEU A 57 7.20 -15.74 7.79
CA LEU A 57 7.60 -14.58 8.58
C LEU A 57 6.77 -14.45 9.87
N ASN A 58 5.45 -14.68 9.80
CA ASN A 58 4.58 -14.61 10.98
C ASN A 58 4.75 -15.79 11.92
N GLU A 59 5.17 -16.95 11.40
CA GLU A 59 5.49 -18.13 12.19
C GLU A 59 6.90 -18.07 12.81
N GLY A 60 7.67 -17.02 12.53
CA GLY A 60 9.04 -16.84 13.05
C GLY A 60 10.06 -17.80 12.43
N GLN A 61 9.76 -18.39 11.28
CA GLN A 61 10.59 -19.40 10.60
C GLN A 61 11.71 -18.78 9.74
N ILE A 62 11.64 -17.47 9.49
CA ILE A 62 12.61 -16.75 8.66
C ILE A 62 13.63 -16.05 9.56
N GLN A 63 14.91 -16.38 9.38
CA GLN A 63 16.00 -15.78 10.16
C GLN A 63 16.57 -14.49 9.54
N SER A 64 16.48 -14.33 8.22
CA SER A 64 17.02 -13.16 7.49
C SER A 64 16.08 -11.94 7.53
N THR A 65 15.45 -11.70 8.68
CA THR A 65 14.53 -10.58 8.90
C THR A 65 15.27 -9.40 9.52
N PHE A 66 14.66 -8.22 9.43
CA PHE A 66 15.15 -7.02 10.09
C PHE A 66 13.99 -6.29 10.77
N ALA A 67 14.32 -5.43 11.75
CA ALA A 67 13.32 -4.66 12.47
C ALA A 67 12.57 -3.72 11.51
N PHE A 68 11.24 -3.75 11.59
CA PHE A 68 10.40 -2.83 10.84
C PHE A 68 10.36 -1.48 11.56
N LYS A 69 10.92 -0.45 10.94
CA LYS A 69 10.85 0.94 11.39
C LYS A 69 10.04 1.74 10.38
N PRO A 70 8.83 2.23 10.71
CA PRO A 70 7.96 2.92 9.76
C PRO A 70 8.65 4.07 9.02
N ASP A 71 9.53 4.81 9.70
CA ASP A 71 10.24 5.96 9.14
C ASP A 71 11.20 5.61 8.00
N ASP A 72 11.60 4.35 7.83
CA ASP A 72 12.47 3.90 6.74
C ASP A 72 11.71 3.65 5.42
N TYR A 73 10.38 3.59 5.48
CA TYR A 73 9.52 3.23 4.34
C TYR A 73 8.88 4.46 3.70
N ALA A 74 8.71 4.41 2.38
CA ALA A 74 7.88 5.35 1.64
C ALA A 74 6.42 4.87 1.60
N SER A 75 5.54 5.66 0.99
CA SER A 75 4.22 5.17 0.55
C SER A 75 4.39 3.86 -0.25
N PRO A 76 3.44 2.90 -0.18
CA PRO A 76 3.59 1.61 -0.86
C PRO A 76 3.92 1.71 -2.34
N LEU A 77 3.34 2.69 -3.05
CA LEU A 77 3.78 3.12 -4.38
C LEU A 77 4.36 4.55 -4.25
N PRO A 78 5.70 4.71 -4.16
CA PRO A 78 6.31 6.04 -3.99
C PRO A 78 6.03 6.99 -5.16
N ARG A 79 5.82 6.41 -6.34
CA ARG A 79 5.28 7.04 -7.54
C ARG A 79 4.30 6.05 -8.17
N ALA A 80 3.20 6.56 -8.70
CA ALA A 80 2.15 5.76 -9.32
C ALA A 80 1.80 6.34 -10.68
N TYR A 81 1.36 5.50 -11.61
CA TYR A 81 0.93 5.95 -12.95
C TYR A 81 -0.33 6.79 -12.92
N GLN A 82 -1.19 6.60 -11.90
CA GLN A 82 -2.44 7.32 -11.75
C GLN A 82 -2.74 7.57 -10.27
N TRP A 83 -3.33 8.75 -10.00
CA TRP A 83 -3.97 9.08 -8.74
C TRP A 83 -5.33 9.68 -9.06
N ALA A 84 -6.40 9.00 -8.66
CA ALA A 84 -7.77 9.47 -8.79
C ALA A 84 -8.39 9.47 -7.40
N ASP A 85 -8.77 10.66 -6.92
CA ASP A 85 -9.37 10.85 -5.61
C ASP A 85 -10.85 11.20 -5.77
N ALA A 86 -11.69 10.54 -4.99
CA ALA A 86 -13.15 10.65 -5.08
C ALA A 86 -13.74 10.90 -3.71
N SER A 87 -14.77 11.75 -3.66
CA SER A 87 -15.55 11.97 -2.44
C SER A 87 -16.56 10.84 -2.23
N ALA A 88 -16.09 9.71 -1.71
CA ALA A 88 -16.93 8.53 -1.47
C ALA A 88 -18.06 8.77 -0.45
N TYR A 89 -17.88 9.74 0.46
CA TYR A 89 -18.84 10.07 1.50
C TYR A 89 -19.48 11.43 1.21
N VAL A 90 -20.69 11.40 0.63
CA VAL A 90 -21.43 12.60 0.22
C VAL A 90 -21.65 13.58 1.37
N ASN A 91 -21.88 13.08 2.60
CA ASN A 91 -22.05 13.91 3.78
C ASN A 91 -20.87 14.90 4.00
N HIS A 92 -19.64 14.49 3.69
CA HIS A 92 -18.49 15.40 3.76
C HIS A 92 -18.67 16.61 2.82
N VAL A 93 -19.09 16.36 1.58
CA VAL A 93 -19.35 17.40 0.57
C VAL A 93 -20.53 18.30 0.98
N GLU A 94 -21.58 17.72 1.55
CA GLU A 94 -22.74 18.45 2.06
C GLU A 94 -22.36 19.44 3.17
N LEU A 95 -21.56 19.00 4.14
CA LEU A 95 -21.09 19.84 5.24
C LEU A 95 -20.23 21.00 4.73
N VAL A 96 -19.30 20.73 3.79
CA VAL A 96 -18.46 21.77 3.17
C VAL A 96 -19.30 22.82 2.45
N ARG A 97 -20.37 22.41 1.76
CA ARG A 97 -21.26 23.33 1.05
C ARG A 97 -22.15 24.13 1.99
N LYS A 98 -22.72 23.48 3.02
CA LYS A 98 -23.53 24.15 4.05
C LYS A 98 -22.74 25.25 4.76
N ALA A 99 -21.47 25.01 5.06
CA ALA A 99 -20.57 26.01 5.66
C ALA A 99 -20.34 27.24 4.76
N ARG A 100 -20.52 27.11 3.44
CA ARG A 100 -20.43 28.21 2.45
C ARG A 100 -21.79 28.82 2.11
N GLY A 101 -22.86 28.44 2.81
CA GLY A 101 -24.23 28.87 2.50
C GLY A 101 -24.76 28.33 1.16
N GLN A 102 -24.16 27.25 0.64
CA GLN A 102 -24.52 26.67 -0.66
C GLN A 102 -25.25 25.33 -0.49
N LYS A 103 -26.18 25.03 -1.41
CA LYS A 103 -26.86 23.73 -1.47
C LYS A 103 -25.99 22.68 -2.17
N CYS A 104 -26.10 21.41 -1.75
CA CYS A 104 -25.46 20.31 -2.46
C CYS A 104 -26.10 20.08 -3.84
N LEU A 105 -25.28 19.76 -4.86
CA LEU A 105 -25.75 19.50 -6.21
C LEU A 105 -26.45 18.12 -6.27
N PRO A 106 -27.46 17.95 -7.13
CA PRO A 106 -28.22 16.69 -7.25
C PRO A 106 -27.39 15.51 -7.78
N ILE A 107 -26.21 15.76 -8.38
CA ILE A 107 -25.29 14.70 -8.85
C ILE A 107 -24.71 13.84 -7.71
N PHE A 108 -24.91 14.25 -6.46
CA PHE A 108 -24.49 13.53 -5.26
C PHE A 108 -25.65 12.81 -4.55
N GLY A 109 -26.87 12.84 -5.11
CA GLY A 109 -28.00 12.02 -4.62
C GLY A 109 -27.89 10.56 -5.06
N PRO A 110 -28.68 9.64 -4.47
CA PRO A 110 -28.78 8.29 -5.00
C PRO A 110 -29.19 8.37 -6.48
N THR A 111 -28.48 7.64 -7.34
CA THR A 111 -28.95 7.40 -8.72
C THR A 111 -30.37 6.82 -8.67
N PRO A 112 -31.28 7.25 -9.56
CA PRO A 112 -32.64 6.73 -9.59
C PRO A 112 -32.68 5.22 -9.80
#